data_AF-A0A967IBZ4-F1
#
_entry.id   AF-A0A967IBZ4-F1
#
_cell.length_a   1.000
_cell.length_b   1.000
_cell.length_c   1.000
_cell.angle_alpha   90.00
_cell.angle_beta   90.00
_cell.angle_gamma   90.00
#
_symmetry.space_group_name_H-M   'P 1'
#
loop_
_entity.id
_entity.type
_entity.pdbx_description
1 polymer ?
#
loop_
_entity_poly.entity_id
_entity_poly.type
_entity_poly.pdbx_seq_one_letter_code
_entity_poly.pdbx_strand_id
1 'polypeptide(L)' 'MKTKTLSLFAVAAPGLEAICAKEMRALGLSEVREVPGGVEFCGELSELYRANLWLRSASRVL' A
#
# COMPACT_ATOMS: atom_id res chain seq x y z
N MET A 1 14.75 12.03 -14.26
CA MET A 1 14.95 10.84 -13.40
C MET A 1 13.99 9.78 -13.89
N LYS A 2 14.43 8.61 -14.35
CA LYS A 2 13.51 7.56 -14.82
C LYS A 2 12.80 6.98 -13.60
N THR A 3 11.49 7.22 -13.50
CA THR A 3 10.61 6.63 -12.51
C THR A 3 10.31 5.19 -12.95
N LYS A 4 10.61 4.22 -12.07
CA LYS A 4 10.38 2.79 -12.27
C LYS A 4 9.23 2.40 -11.35
N THR A 5 8.13 1.97 -11.95
CA THR A 5 6.97 1.49 -11.23
C THR A 5 7.28 0.13 -10.58
N LEU A 6 6.99 0.01 -9.30
CA LEU A 6 7.17 -1.17 -8.47
C LEU A 6 5.81 -1.80 -8.18
N SER A 7 5.75 -3.13 -8.18
CA SER A 7 4.63 -3.88 -7.62
C SER A 7 4.91 -4.11 -6.14
N LEU A 8 4.00 -3.66 -5.29
CA LEU A 8 4.19 -3.57 -3.84
C LEU A 8 3.04 -4.25 -3.10
N PHE A 9 3.31 -4.68 -1.87
CA PHE A 9 2.32 -5.33 -1.02
C PHE A 9 2.34 -4.79 0.41
N ALA A 10 1.23 -4.21 0.86
CA ALA A 10 1.05 -3.80 2.23
C ALA A 10 0.40 -4.93 3.04
N VAL A 11 1.17 -5.54 3.95
CA VAL A 11 0.68 -6.63 4.81
C VAL A 11 -0.23 -6.04 5.88
N ALA A 12 -1.48 -6.49 5.95
CA ALA A 12 -2.44 -6.09 6.98
C ALA A 12 -2.87 -7.30 7.82
N ALA A 13 -3.29 -7.07 9.07
CA ALA A 13 -3.86 -8.14 9.87
C ALA A 13 -5.18 -8.64 9.23
N PRO A 14 -5.54 -9.93 9.38
CA PRO A 14 -6.79 -10.46 8.85
C PRO A 14 -8.01 -9.65 9.31
N GLY A 15 -8.83 -9.21 8.36
CA GLY A 15 -10.00 -8.35 8.60
C GLY A 15 -9.71 -6.84 8.55
N LEU A 16 -8.44 -6.42 8.43
CA LEU A 16 -8.05 -5.01 8.30
C LEU A 16 -7.73 -4.60 6.84
N GLU A 17 -7.87 -5.50 5.87
CA GLU A 17 -7.53 -5.24 4.47
C GLU A 17 -8.31 -4.05 3.91
N ALA A 18 -9.62 -3.99 4.17
CA ALA A 18 -10.48 -2.90 3.73
C ALA A 18 -10.11 -1.55 4.38
N ILE A 19 -9.69 -1.56 5.65
CA ILE A 19 -9.23 -0.36 6.36
C ILE A 19 -7.92 0.12 5.75
N CYS A 20 -6.97 -0.80 5.54
CA CYS A 20 -5.68 -0.49 4.92
C CYS A 20 -5.85 0.04 3.51
N ALA A 21 -6.70 -0.57 2.69
CA ALA A 21 -6.96 -0.11 1.34
C ALA A 21 -7.63 1.28 1.34
N LYS A 22 -8.50 1.58 2.31
CA LYS A 22 -9.08 2.92 2.48
C LYS A 22 -8.01 3.96 2.85
N GLU A 23 -7.09 3.65 3.75
CA GLU A 23 -5.95 4.52 4.07
C GLU A 23 -5.08 4.76 2.83
N MET A 24 -4.74 3.71 2.09
CA MET A 24 -3.92 3.79 0.88
C MET A 24 -4.56 4.69 -0.19
N ARG A 25 -5.87 4.54 -0.43
CA ARG A 25 -6.63 5.41 -1.34
C ARG A 25 -6.64 6.86 -0.86
N ALA A 26 -6.77 7.10 0.44
CA ALA A 26 -6.71 8.44 1.02
C ALA A 26 -5.30 9.09 0.90
N LEU A 27 -4.24 8.29 0.87
CA LEU A 27 -2.87 8.73 0.61
C LEU A 27 -2.56 9.00 -0.88
N GLY A 28 -3.54 8.74 -1.75
CA GLY A 28 -3.43 8.90 -3.20
C GLY A 28 -2.59 7.80 -3.87
N LEU A 29 -2.51 6.60 -3.26
CA LEU A 29 -1.88 5.44 -3.90
C LEU A 29 -2.82 4.84 -4.95
N SER A 30 -2.25 4.32 -6.02
CA SER A 30 -2.98 3.78 -7.18
C SER A 30 -3.00 2.25 -7.18
N GLU A 31 -3.91 1.67 -7.98
CA GLU A 31 -4.04 0.21 -8.17
C GLU A 31 -4.24 -0.59 -6.88
N VAL A 32 -4.88 0.02 -5.88
CA VAL A 32 -5.10 -0.56 -4.55
C VAL A 32 -6.12 -1.70 -4.60
N ARG A 33 -5.64 -2.94 -4.48
CA ARG A 33 -6.44 -4.17 -4.50
C ARG A 33 -6.33 -4.95 -3.20
N GLU A 34 -7.47 -5.19 -2.57
CA GLU A 34 -7.57 -5.99 -1.35
C GLU A 34 -7.43 -7.48 -1.69
N VAL A 35 -6.58 -8.18 -0.94
CA VAL A 35 -6.37 -9.64 -1.05
C VAL A 35 -6.22 -10.23 0.34
N PRO A 36 -6.48 -11.53 0.57
CA PRO A 36 -6.33 -12.12 1.90
C PRO A 36 -4.94 -11.85 2.50
N GLY A 37 -4.89 -11.20 3.67
CA GLY A 37 -3.65 -10.87 4.37
C GLY A 37 -3.00 -9.53 4.00
N GLY A 38 -3.62 -8.72 3.13
CA GLY A 38 -3.09 -7.39 2.83
C GLY A 38 -3.69 -6.70 1.59
N VAL A 39 -2.91 -5.79 1.03
CA VAL A 39 -3.32 -4.95 -0.09
C VAL A 39 -2.19 -4.83 -1.10
N GLU A 40 -2.45 -5.26 -2.32
CA GLU A 40 -1.57 -5.06 -3.48
C GLU A 40 -1.72 -3.65 -4.02
N PHE A 41 -0.62 -3.03 -4.44
CA PHE A 41 -0.63 -1.74 -5.11
C PHE A 41 0.60 -1.57 -6.01
N CYS A 42 0.53 -0.64 -6.95
CA CYS A 42 1.65 -0.28 -7.81
C CYS A 42 2.04 1.18 -7.54
N GLY A 43 3.33 1.46 -7.57
CA GLY A 43 3.79 2.84 -7.42
C GLY A 43 5.28 3.06 -7.59
N GLU A 44 5.64 4.33 -7.66
CA GLU A 44 7.02 4.80 -7.70
C GLU A 44 7.66 4.79 -6.32
N LEU A 45 8.98 5.01 -6.27
CA LEU A 45 9.72 5.03 -5.00
C LEU A 45 9.17 6.07 -4.00
N SER A 46 8.64 7.19 -4.49
CA SER A 46 8.00 8.21 -3.65
C SER A 46 6.69 7.73 -3.02
N GLU A 47 5.94 6.87 -3.71
CA GLU A 47 4.72 6.24 -3.22
C GLU A 47 5.04 5.13 -2.23
N LEU A 48 6.10 4.35 -2.46
CA LEU A 48 6.63 3.38 -1.48
C LEU A 48 7.00 4.06 -0.16
N TYR A 49 7.74 5.17 -0.22
CA TYR A 49 8.09 5.92 1.00
C TYR A 49 6.86 6.48 1.70
N ARG A 50 5.91 7.02 0.94
CA ARG A 50 4.66 7.54 1.51
C ARG A 50 3.86 6.43 2.22
N ALA A 51 3.77 5.25 1.62
CA ALA A 51 3.12 4.10 2.22
C ALA A 51 3.78 3.71 3.56
N ASN A 52 5.12 3.60 3.58
CA ASN A 52 5.86 3.28 4.81
C ASN A 52 5.73 4.34 5.91
N LEU A 53 5.68 5.62 5.54
CA LEU A 53 5.60 6.72 6.51
C LEU A 53 4.21 6.91 7.11
N TRP A 54 3.15 6.58 6.37
CA TRP A 54 1.79 7.03 6.71
C TRP A 54 0.77 5.92 6.97
N LEU A 55 1.01 4.68 6.52
CA LEU A 55 0.07 3.59 6.79
C LEU A 55 0.10 3.22 8.28
N ARG A 56 -1.08 3.16 8.90
CA ARG A 56 -1.24 2.86 10.32
C ARG A 56 -1.80 1.48 10.56
N SER A 57 -2.54 0.95 9.58
CA SER A 57 -3.07 -0.41 9.62
C SER A 57 -2.17 -1.47 8.99
N ALA A 58 -1.15 -1.07 8.22
CA ALA A 58 -0.19 -1.99 7.63
C ALA A 58 0.95 -2.33 8.62
N SER A 59 1.32 -3.60 8.69
CA SER A 59 2.43 -4.08 9.53
C SER A 59 3.80 -3.93 8.85
N ARG A 60 3.85 -4.06 7.52
CA ARG A 60 5.04 -3.85 6.68
C ARG A 60 4.63 -3.69 5.21
N VAL A 61 5.51 -3.08 4.41
CA VAL A 61 5.38 -2.95 2.95
C VAL A 61 6.50 -3.74 2.28
N LEU A 62 6.14 -4.58 1.30
CA LEU A 62 7.05 -5.45 0.52
C LEU A 62 7.11 -5.00 -0.94
#